data_AF-A0A7L5DXF0-F1
#
_entry.id   AF-A0A7L5DXF0-F1
#
_cell.length_a   1.000
_cell.length_b   1.000
_cell.length_c   1.000
_cell.angle_alpha   90.00
_cell.angle_beta   90.00
_cell.angle_gamma   90.00
#
_symmetry.space_group_name_H-M   'P 1'
#
loop_
_entity.id
_entity.type
_entity.pdbx_description
1 polymer ?
#
loop_
_entity_poly.entity_id
_entity_poly.type
_entity_poly.pdbx_seq_one_letter_code
_entity_poly.pdbx_strand_id
1 'polypeptide(L)' 'MSVAEIEKIKTDLIAWIEQLSDSDTLAFLDGLKDSKVNHDWWQDISEDQQKHITEGLNDQENGRVFSSGDFWTNLKNGE' A
#
# COMPACT_ATOMS: atom_id res chain seq x y z
N MET A 1 -15.12 -26.47 -6.75
CA MET A 1 -13.89 -27.23 -6.44
C MET A 1 -14.22 -28.25 -5.38
N SER A 2 -13.75 -29.48 -5.54
CA SER A 2 -13.74 -30.51 -4.51
C SER A 2 -12.70 -30.17 -3.43
N VAL A 3 -12.83 -30.79 -2.26
CA VAL A 3 -11.86 -30.66 -1.16
C VAL A 3 -10.46 -31.05 -1.64
N ALA A 4 -10.34 -32.11 -2.43
CA ALA A 4 -9.06 -32.57 -2.97
C ALA A 4 -8.41 -31.53 -3.91
N GLU A 5 -9.20 -30.84 -4.73
CA GLU A 5 -8.71 -29.77 -5.61
C GLU A 5 -8.20 -28.57 -4.80
N ILE A 6 -8.88 -28.22 -3.70
CA ILE A 6 -8.47 -27.14 -2.80
C ILE A 6 -7.15 -27.47 -2.10
N GLU A 7 -7.02 -28.68 -1.55
CA GLU A 7 -5.79 -29.11 -0.85
C GLU A 7 -4.60 -29.19 -1.79
N LYS A 8 -4.83 -29.60 -3.04
CA LYS A 8 -3.79 -29.55 -4.08
C LYS A 8 -3.32 -28.13 -4.34
N ILE A 9 -4.26 -27.19 -4.56
CA ILE A 9 -3.92 -25.77 -4.81
C ILE A 9 -3.12 -25.18 -3.64
N LYS A 10 -3.51 -25.47 -2.39
CA LYS A 10 -2.75 -25.00 -1.21
C LYS A 10 -1.32 -25.53 -1.20
N THR A 11 -1.16 -26.82 -1.46
CA THR A 11 0.15 -27.47 -1.48
C THR A 11 1.05 -26.88 -2.57
N ASP A 12 0.50 -26.68 -3.77
CA ASP A 12 1.22 -26.08 -4.90
C ASP A 12 1.66 -24.64 -4.59
N LEU A 13 0.81 -23.86 -3.92
CA LEU A 13 1.12 -22.48 -3.51
C LEU A 13 2.23 -22.42 -2.46
N ILE A 14 2.22 -23.30 -1.45
CA ILE A 14 3.27 -23.36 -0.42
C ILE A 14 4.62 -23.65 -1.08
N ALA A 15 4.69 -24.70 -1.90
CA ALA A 15 5.91 -25.09 -2.59
C ALA A 15 6.45 -24.00 -3.52
N TRP A 16 5.57 -23.24 -4.17
CA TRP A 16 5.96 -22.12 -5.00
C TRP A 16 6.54 -20.96 -4.17
N ILE A 17 5.88 -20.58 -3.07
CA ILE A 17 6.35 -19.49 -2.18
C ILE A 17 7.71 -19.83 -1.56
N GLU A 18 7.93 -21.07 -1.15
CA GLU A 18 9.21 -21.53 -0.58
C GLU A 18 10.40 -21.39 -1.56
N GLN A 19 10.14 -21.32 -2.87
CA GLN A 19 11.17 -21.15 -3.90
C GLN A 19 11.44 -19.68 -4.24
N LEU A 20 10.64 -18.74 -3.75
CA LEU A 20 10.82 -17.32 -4.03
C LEU A 20 11.94 -16.74 -3.18
N SER A 21 12.85 -16.02 -3.84
CA SER A 21 13.92 -15.25 -3.20
C SER A 21 13.83 -13.75 -3.47
N ASP A 22 12.90 -13.33 -4.32
CA ASP A 22 12.69 -11.94 -4.70
C ASP A 22 11.87 -11.20 -3.62
N SER A 23 12.47 -10.19 -3.00
CA SER A 23 11.87 -9.47 -1.87
C SER A 23 10.61 -8.70 -2.26
N ASP A 24 10.55 -8.16 -3.47
CA ASP A 24 9.42 -7.35 -3.93
C ASP A 24 8.18 -8.23 -4.15
N THR A 25 8.37 -9.41 -4.74
CA THR A 25 7.31 -10.42 -4.89
C THR A 25 6.82 -10.92 -3.53
N LEU A 26 7.71 -11.17 -2.59
CA LEU A 26 7.33 -11.60 -1.23
C LEU A 26 6.53 -10.51 -0.49
N ALA A 27 6.97 -9.24 -0.58
CA ALA A 27 6.27 -8.11 0.02
C ALA A 27 4.87 -7.91 -0.59
N PHE A 28 4.74 -8.09 -1.90
CA PHE A 28 3.44 -8.02 -2.57
C PHE A 28 2.49 -9.14 -2.11
N LEU A 29 2.98 -10.37 -1.97
CA LEU A 29 2.18 -11.51 -1.50
C LEU A 29 1.72 -11.34 -0.04
N ASP A 30 2.57 -10.77 0.81
CA ASP A 30 2.24 -10.45 2.20
C ASP A 30 1.14 -9.37 2.27
N GLY A 31 1.28 -8.30 1.47
CA GLY A 31 0.23 -7.28 1.35
C GLY A 31 -1.11 -7.82 0.82
N LEU A 32 -1.07 -8.79 -0.12
CA LEU A 32 -2.30 -9.43 -0.61
C LEU A 32 -3.00 -10.25 0.47
N LYS A 33 -2.24 -10.95 1.32
CA LYS A 33 -2.77 -11.69 2.47
C LYS A 33 -3.45 -10.73 3.45
N ASP A 34 -2.82 -9.60 3.75
CA ASP A 34 -3.34 -8.61 4.69
C ASP A 34 -4.56 -7.87 4.14
N SER A 35 -4.61 -7.62 2.82
CA SER A 35 -5.75 -6.97 2.15
C SER A 35 -7.08 -7.75 2.22
N LYS A 36 -7.04 -9.05 2.57
CA LYS A 36 -8.23 -9.89 2.74
C LYS A 36 -8.75 -9.90 4.17
N VAL A 37 -8.00 -9.37 5.12
CA VAL A 37 -8.55 -9.03 6.43
C VAL A 37 -9.47 -7.83 6.17
N ASN A 38 -10.71 -7.87 6.68
CA ASN A 38 -11.69 -6.80 6.53
C ASN A 38 -11.34 -5.61 7.43
N HIS A 39 -10.07 -5.22 7.38
CA HIS A 39 -9.40 -4.27 8.24
C HIS A 39 -9.06 -3.07 7.37
N ASP A 40 -9.65 -1.93 7.71
CA ASP A 40 -9.39 -0.69 7.02
C ASP A 40 -7.97 -0.26 7.39
N TRP A 41 -7.10 -0.10 6.39
CA TRP A 41 -5.72 0.37 6.58
C TRP A 41 -5.69 1.72 7.33
N TRP A 42 -6.78 2.49 7.28
CA TRP A 42 -6.95 3.70 8.09
C TRP A 42 -6.76 3.45 9.58
N GLN A 43 -7.07 2.23 10.07
CA GLN A 43 -6.90 1.82 11.46
C GLN A 43 -5.47 1.40 11.81
N ASP A 44 -4.59 1.21 10.82
CA ASP A 44 -3.19 0.80 11.01
C ASP A 44 -2.22 1.99 11.08
N ILE A 45 -2.65 3.18 10.70
CA ILE A 45 -1.82 4.38 10.71
C ILE A 45 -2.00 5.17 12.00
N SER A 46 -0.93 5.80 12.47
CA SER A 46 -0.93 6.58 13.71
C SER A 46 -1.86 7.80 13.62
N GLU A 47 -2.29 8.32 14.77
CA GLU A 47 -3.10 9.55 14.84
C GLU A 47 -2.41 10.73 14.12
N ASP A 48 -1.07 10.83 14.23
CA ASP A 48 -0.29 11.85 13.54
C ASP A 48 -0.35 11.67 12.00
N GLN A 49 -0.29 10.43 11.51
CA GLN A 49 -0.42 10.14 10.08
C GLN A 49 -1.84 10.46 9.58
N GLN A 50 -2.87 10.08 10.34
CA GLN A 50 -4.27 10.41 10.03
C GLN A 50 -4.48 11.92 9.97
N LYS A 51 -3.87 12.65 10.91
CA LYS A 51 -3.91 14.13 10.96
C LYS A 51 -3.26 14.73 9.72
N HIS A 52 -2.06 14.29 9.35
CA HIS A 52 -1.38 14.80 8.15
C HIS A 52 -2.15 14.52 6.85
N ILE A 53 -2.76 13.34 6.72
CA ILE A 53 -3.61 13.03 5.56
C ILE A 53 -4.84 13.96 5.53
N THR A 54 -5.48 14.17 6.68
CA THR A 54 -6.64 15.07 6.79
C THR A 54 -6.27 16.53 6.48
N GLU A 55 -5.10 16.99 6.92
CA GLU A 55 -4.54 18.31 6.57
C GLU A 55 -4.37 18.46 5.05
N GLY A 56 -3.78 17.45 4.39
CA GLY A 56 -3.61 17.45 2.94
C GLY A 56 -4.93 17.47 2.16
N LEU A 57 -5.94 16.72 2.62
CA LEU A 57 -7.28 16.76 2.02
C LEU A 57 -7.92 18.16 2.16
N ASN A 58 -7.80 18.77 3.34
CA ASN A 58 -8.28 20.12 3.59
C ASN A 58 -7.50 21.17 2.76
N ASP A 59 -6.21 20.99 2.55
CA ASP A 59 -5.40 21.84 1.68
C ASP A 59 -5.89 21.76 0.23
N GLN A 60 -6.20 20.55 -0.27
CA GLN A 60 -6.78 20.36 -1.59
C GLN A 60 -8.14 21.05 -1.74
N GLU A 61 -9.05 20.86 -0.77
CA GLU A 61 -10.39 21.47 -0.81
C GLU A 61 -10.35 23.00 -0.81
N ASN A 62 -9.37 23.59 -0.10
CA ASN A 62 -9.19 25.04 -0.03
C ASN A 62 -8.27 25.60 -1.12
N GLY A 63 -7.83 24.78 -2.07
CA GLY A 63 -6.92 25.22 -3.14
C GLY A 63 -5.51 25.60 -2.66
N ARG A 64 -5.09 25.16 -1.47
CA ARG A 64 -3.71 25.29 -0.95
C ARG A 64 -2.80 24.21 -1.53
N VAL A 65 -2.86 24.03 -2.84
CA VAL A 65 -2.08 23.05 -3.60
C VAL A 65 -1.31 23.76 -4.70
N PHE A 66 -0.15 23.24 -5.05
CA PHE A 66 0.65 23.69 -6.18
C PHE A 66 0.88 22.52 -7.13
N SER A 67 1.14 22.81 -8.41
CA SER A 67 1.46 21.73 -9.35
C SER A 67 2.84 21.16 -9.03
N SER A 68 3.05 19.89 -9.38
CA SER A 68 4.38 19.27 -9.26
C SER A 68 5.44 20.07 -10.04
N GLY A 69 5.08 20.67 -11.18
CA GLY A 69 5.99 21.53 -11.95
C GLY A 69 6.43 22.78 -11.18
N ASP A 70 5.48 23.45 -10.52
CA ASP A 70 5.76 24.63 -9.70
C ASP A 70 6.64 24.25 -8.50
N PHE A 71 6.35 23.12 -7.86
CA PHE A 71 7.17 22.58 -6.77
C PHE A 71 8.64 22.41 -7.17
N TRP A 72 8.89 21.69 -8.26
CA TRP A 72 10.27 21.42 -8.70
C TRP A 72 10.97 22.67 -9.18
N THR A 73 10.23 23.66 -9.66
CA THR A 73 10.77 24.96 -10.05
C THR A 73 11.20 25.75 -8.82
N ASN A 74 10.34 25.88 -7.80
CA ASN A 74 10.63 26.61 -6.57
C ASN A 74 11.78 25.95 -5.79
N LEU A 75 11.77 24.61 -5.69
CA LEU A 75 12.84 23.86 -5.03
C LEU A 75 14.22 24.09 -5.68
N LYS A 76 14.29 24.17 -7.01
CA LYS A 76 15.54 24.46 -7.73
C LYS A 76 16.01 25.90 -7.54
N ASN A 77 15.06 26.82 -7.35
CA ASN A 77 15.33 28.25 -7.21
C ASN A 77 15.59 28.67 -5.76
N GLY A 78 15.39 27.78 -4.78
CA GLY A 78 15.65 28.03 -3.36
C GLY A 78 14.60 28.90 -2.68
N GLU A 79 13.38 28.93 -3.22
CA GLU A 79 12.20 29.58 -2.64
C GLU A 79 11.34 28.60 -1.84
#